data_AF-A0A371CK15-F1
#
_entry.id   AF-A0A371CK15-F1
#
_cell.length_a   1.000
_cell.length_b   1.000
_cell.length_c   1.000
_cell.angle_alpha   90.00
_cell.angle_beta   90.00
_cell.angle_gamma   90.00
#
_symmetry.space_group_name_H-M   'P 1'
#
loop_
_entity.id
_entity.type
_entity.pdbx_description
1 polymer ?
#
loop_
_entity_poly.entity_id
_entity_poly.type
_entity_poly.pdbx_seq_one_letter_code
_entity_poly.pdbx_strand_id
1 'polypeptide(L)'
;MVLTRSQRKANMAQAVAVAPLRENRNIFSMDALIAFVELATFRLDYGTAVTHLDVELTVAALQRDSVESYLRICFALVPNLEVLELLLFPPPTTTMFNRLTLPYIQIFKANIPHRSLAQFFTNNPSLRAVDIASCGRSSACPLESVDMSHVTDIRCPIECSRGIVHEGTDRLRLDITKPSTLPSNLLANRPVLDVLHVLTIDFIPTNNSILKKVATLAPWLCHLRLLEKTRSATKHIARPWRNTDAWARSLRHLAYLQEIVIRTAGSLSTVPGDRKAERAVFRAWVGSTSSAPHPTIYTVTVWQRVDDDDGGIVSQWSRENGEWKGIWMDNPRKNHLPLFK
;
A
#
# COMPACT_ATOMS: atom_id res chain seq x y z
N MET A 1 -7.77 33.20 29.32
CA MET A 1 -6.73 33.76 30.20
C MET A 1 -5.39 33.48 29.53
N VAL A 2 -4.60 34.51 29.21
CA VAL A 2 -3.32 34.35 28.50
C VAL A 2 -2.22 34.07 29.52
N LEU A 3 -1.50 32.95 29.39
CA LEU A 3 -0.38 32.62 30.27
C LEU A 3 0.80 33.55 29.99
N THR A 4 1.50 33.98 31.04
CA THR A 4 2.75 34.74 30.86
C THR A 4 3.87 33.84 30.33
N ARG A 5 4.90 34.43 29.71
CA ARG A 5 6.07 33.69 29.22
C ARG A 5 6.75 32.86 30.32
N SER A 6 6.79 33.37 31.56
CA SER A 6 7.36 32.67 32.71
C SER A 6 6.51 31.48 33.13
N GLN A 7 5.19 31.65 33.21
CA GLN A 7 4.25 30.55 33.50
C GLN A 7 4.34 29.45 32.43
N ARG A 8 4.44 29.84 31.15
CA ARG A 8 4.61 28.87 30.05
C ARG A 8 5.91 28.07 30.20
N LYS A 9 7.02 28.73 30.55
CA LYS A 9 8.31 28.06 30.80
C LYS A 9 8.23 27.10 31.99
N ALA A 10 7.60 27.51 33.09
CA ALA A 10 7.44 26.67 34.28
C ALA A 10 6.56 25.43 33.98
N ASN A 11 5.43 25.63 33.31
CA ASN A 11 4.55 24.54 32.89
C ASN A 11 5.28 23.57 31.95
N MET A 12 6.11 24.07 31.04
CA MET A 12 6.89 23.22 30.13
C MET A 12 7.98 22.44 30.85
N ALA A 13 8.68 23.06 31.82
CA ALA A 13 9.67 22.37 32.65
C ALA A 13 9.02 21.24 33.48
N GLN A 14 7.83 21.48 34.02
CA GLN A 14 7.07 20.45 34.73
C GLN A 14 6.62 19.32 33.80
N ALA A 15 6.14 19.65 32.59
CA ALA A 15 5.77 18.65 31.59
C ALA A 15 6.97 17.76 31.18
N VAL A 16 8.15 18.36 31.02
CA VAL A 16 9.41 17.67 30.71
C VAL A 16 9.85 16.73 31.84
N ALA A 17 9.63 17.10 33.10
CA ALA A 17 10.01 16.25 34.23
C ALA A 17 9.23 14.92 34.28
N VAL A 18 8.03 14.90 33.69
CA VAL A 18 7.11 13.77 33.77
C VAL A 18 7.00 13.01 32.45
N ALA A 19 7.22 13.67 31.31
CA ALA A 19 7.03 13.05 30.01
C ALA A 19 8.18 12.08 29.67
N PRO A 20 7.92 10.78 29.43
CA PRO A 20 8.95 9.85 29.00
C PRO A 20 9.40 10.15 27.56
N LEU A 21 10.66 9.83 27.26
CA LEU A 21 11.15 9.77 25.87
C LEU A 21 10.38 8.67 25.12
N ARG A 22 10.05 8.93 23.86
CA ARG A 22 9.30 7.99 23.02
C ARG A 22 9.93 7.94 21.64
N GLU A 23 10.18 6.73 21.18
CA GLU A 23 10.67 6.44 19.82
C GLU A 23 9.59 6.67 18.77
N ASN A 24 8.35 6.33 19.12
CA ASN A 24 7.19 6.51 18.26
C ASN A 24 6.40 7.76 18.68
N ARG A 25 6.20 8.68 17.74
CA ARG A 25 5.44 9.91 17.96
C ARG A 25 4.32 10.05 16.92
N ASN A 26 3.09 10.16 17.42
CA ASN A 26 1.93 10.38 16.57
C ASN A 26 1.38 11.80 16.80
N ILE A 27 1.07 12.51 15.74
CA ILE A 27 0.64 13.91 15.75
C ILE A 27 -0.62 14.05 14.89
N PHE A 28 -1.77 14.17 15.58
CA PHE A 28 -3.10 14.21 14.95
C PHE A 28 -3.79 15.59 14.97
N SER A 29 -3.10 16.60 15.49
CA SER A 29 -3.63 17.96 15.55
C SER A 29 -2.53 19.00 15.48
N MET A 30 -2.90 20.23 15.11
CA MET A 30 -1.96 21.35 15.09
C MET A 30 -1.40 21.66 16.48
N ASP A 31 -2.23 21.60 17.53
CA ASP A 31 -1.79 21.82 18.91
C ASP A 31 -0.77 20.76 19.36
N ALA A 32 -0.96 19.49 18.95
CA ALA A 32 0.00 18.43 19.23
C ALA A 32 1.33 18.65 18.50
N LEU A 33 1.31 19.18 17.27
CA LEU A 33 2.51 19.53 16.51
C LEU A 33 3.28 20.66 17.20
N ILE A 34 2.57 21.74 17.56
CA ILE A 34 3.15 22.89 18.28
C ILE A 34 3.74 22.43 19.62
N ALA A 35 2.97 21.67 20.41
CA ALA A 35 3.42 21.18 21.71
C ALA A 35 4.66 20.29 21.59
N PHE A 36 4.73 19.43 20.55
CA PHE A 36 5.92 18.62 20.29
C PHE A 36 7.13 19.48 19.93
N VAL A 37 6.96 20.43 19.00
CA VAL A 37 8.03 21.35 18.60
C VAL A 37 8.55 22.15 19.79
N GLU A 38 7.66 22.67 20.64
CA GLU A 38 8.04 23.43 21.84
C GLU A 38 8.79 22.57 22.85
N LEU A 39 8.31 21.34 23.09
CA LEU A 39 8.94 20.39 23.99
C LEU A 39 10.34 20.00 23.50
N ALA A 40 10.46 19.59 22.23
CA ALA A 40 11.73 19.17 21.63
C ALA A 40 12.72 20.33 21.45
N THR A 41 12.23 21.56 21.24
CA THR A 41 13.08 22.76 21.26
C THR A 41 13.59 23.06 22.67
N PHE A 42 12.79 22.81 23.70
CA PHE A 42 13.20 23.01 25.09
C PHE A 42 14.18 21.93 25.56
N ARG A 43 13.99 20.67 25.14
CA ARG A 43 14.87 19.54 25.45
C ARG A 43 15.02 18.63 24.22
N LEU A 44 16.18 18.71 23.57
CA LEU A 44 16.48 18.02 22.32
C LEU A 44 16.39 16.49 22.40
N ASP A 45 16.56 15.90 23.59
CA ASP A 45 16.40 14.46 23.83
C ASP A 45 15.04 13.94 23.32
N TYR A 46 13.96 14.73 23.44
CA TYR A 46 12.63 14.31 22.96
C TYR A 46 12.56 14.20 21.44
N GLY A 47 13.25 15.06 20.72
CA GLY A 47 13.27 15.01 19.26
C GLY A 47 14.23 13.94 18.75
N THR A 48 15.43 13.87 19.32
CA THR A 48 16.46 12.87 18.94
C THR A 48 16.07 11.43 19.28
N ALA A 49 15.20 11.21 20.27
CA ALA A 49 14.66 9.89 20.58
C ALA A 49 13.68 9.38 19.51
N VAL A 50 13.06 10.26 18.70
CA VAL A 50 12.03 9.86 17.72
C VAL A 50 12.69 9.18 16.51
N THR A 51 12.34 7.91 16.30
CA THR A 51 12.71 7.12 15.12
C THR A 51 11.53 6.90 14.18
N HIS A 52 10.30 7.00 14.69
CA HIS A 52 9.06 6.90 13.92
C HIS A 52 8.14 8.08 14.21
N LEU A 53 7.83 8.85 13.17
CA LEU A 53 6.92 9.99 13.21
C LEU A 53 5.72 9.76 12.29
N ASP A 54 4.53 9.71 12.89
CA ASP A 54 3.25 9.68 12.19
C ASP A 54 2.55 11.04 12.36
N VAL A 55 2.26 11.69 11.24
CA VAL A 55 1.60 13.00 11.20
C VAL A 55 0.39 12.89 10.29
N GLU A 56 -0.80 12.95 10.89
CA GLU A 56 -2.06 12.99 10.17
C GLU A 56 -2.84 14.24 10.59
N LEU A 57 -2.90 15.25 9.70
CA LEU A 57 -3.49 16.55 10.02
C LEU A 57 -4.57 16.93 9.02
N THR A 58 -5.72 17.35 9.54
CA THR A 58 -6.70 18.12 8.76
C THR A 58 -6.36 19.61 8.86
N VAL A 59 -5.99 20.21 7.74
CA VAL A 59 -5.42 21.56 7.67
C VAL A 59 -6.44 22.54 7.10
N ALA A 60 -6.94 23.45 7.93
CA ALA A 60 -7.75 24.56 7.46
C ALA A 60 -6.93 25.47 6.54
N ALA A 61 -7.58 26.14 5.58
CA ALA A 61 -6.89 27.01 4.62
C ALA A 61 -6.02 28.10 5.29
N LEU A 62 -6.50 28.67 6.40
CA LEU A 62 -5.79 29.69 7.19
C LEU A 62 -4.59 29.16 7.98
N GLN A 63 -4.47 27.84 8.17
CA GLN A 63 -3.41 27.22 8.97
C GLN A 63 -2.25 26.69 8.13
N ARG A 64 -2.35 26.70 6.80
CA ARG A 64 -1.37 26.05 5.91
C ARG A 64 0.06 26.52 6.15
N ASP A 65 0.29 27.83 6.15
CA ASP A 65 1.63 28.39 6.34
C ASP A 65 2.19 28.06 7.73
N SER A 66 1.31 28.03 8.74
CA SER A 66 1.69 27.65 10.10
C SER A 66 2.09 26.18 10.15
N VAL A 67 1.27 25.27 9.59
CA VAL A 67 1.56 23.82 9.55
C VAL A 67 2.90 23.58 8.88
N GLU A 68 3.17 24.21 7.73
CA GLU A 68 4.44 24.03 7.02
C GLU A 68 5.65 24.54 7.80
N SER A 69 5.51 25.69 8.45
CA SER A 69 6.56 26.24 9.31
C SER A 69 6.87 25.29 10.47
N TYR A 70 5.85 24.82 11.17
CA TYR A 70 6.02 23.91 12.30
C TYR A 70 6.50 22.52 11.87
N LEU A 71 6.08 21.99 10.72
CA LEU A 71 6.60 20.73 10.20
C LEU A 71 8.08 20.83 9.84
N ARG A 72 8.52 21.95 9.26
CA ARG A 72 9.95 22.18 8.98
C ARG A 72 10.77 22.16 10.26
N ILE A 73 10.30 22.83 11.31
CA ILE A 73 10.97 22.83 12.62
C ILE A 73 10.94 21.42 13.23
N CYS A 74 9.78 20.76 13.19
CA CYS A 74 9.60 19.39 13.66
C CYS A 74 10.64 18.45 13.04
N PHE A 75 10.78 18.45 11.70
CA PHE A 75 11.74 17.60 11.01
C PHE A 75 13.20 17.91 11.34
N ALA A 76 13.54 19.18 11.58
CA ALA A 76 14.88 19.55 12.05
C ALA A 76 15.18 19.06 13.47
N LEU A 77 14.15 18.82 14.29
CA LEU A 77 14.27 18.33 15.66
C LEU A 77 14.31 16.79 15.75
N VAL A 78 14.02 16.06 14.66
CA VAL A 78 14.02 14.58 14.64
C VAL A 78 15.09 14.02 13.70
N PRO A 79 16.40 14.23 13.99
CA PRO A 79 17.47 13.85 13.06
C PRO A 79 17.63 12.34 12.87
N ASN A 80 17.13 11.52 13.81
CA ASN A 80 17.23 10.05 13.81
C ASN A 80 16.00 9.37 13.20
N LEU A 81 15.22 10.10 12.38
CA LEU A 81 13.97 9.59 11.84
C LEU A 81 14.21 8.49 10.80
N GLU A 82 13.68 7.30 11.07
CA GLU A 82 13.74 6.11 10.18
C GLU A 82 12.42 5.88 9.44
N VAL A 83 11.29 6.20 10.06
CA VAL A 83 9.94 6.03 9.50
C VAL A 83 9.17 7.34 9.58
N LEU A 84 8.68 7.80 8.42
CA LEU A 84 7.83 8.98 8.32
C LEU A 84 6.52 8.65 7.61
N GLU A 85 5.40 8.77 8.33
CA GLU A 85 4.07 8.80 7.74
C GLU A 85 3.52 10.23 7.80
N LEU A 86 3.18 10.80 6.63
CA LEU A 86 2.71 12.17 6.52
C LEU A 86 1.45 12.27 5.65
N LEU A 87 0.31 12.41 6.30
CA LEU A 87 -0.99 12.53 5.67
C LEU A 87 -1.61 13.89 6.01
N LEU A 88 -1.67 14.78 5.02
CA LEU A 88 -2.20 16.13 5.19
C LEU A 88 -3.48 16.30 4.36
N PHE A 89 -4.55 16.79 4.98
CA PHE A 89 -5.85 16.93 4.34
C PHE A 89 -6.34 18.38 4.39
N PRO A 90 -6.38 19.11 3.25
CA PRO A 90 -5.92 18.71 1.92
C PRO A 90 -4.38 18.66 1.81
N PRO A 91 -3.83 17.95 0.79
CA PRO A 91 -2.38 17.92 0.57
C PRO A 91 -1.81 19.31 0.32
N PRO A 92 -0.64 19.65 0.87
CA PRO A 92 0.01 20.93 0.62
C PRO A 92 0.51 20.99 -0.82
N THR A 93 0.56 22.19 -1.40
CA THR A 93 1.06 22.43 -2.76
C THR A 93 2.55 22.71 -2.82
N THR A 94 3.24 22.65 -1.68
CA THR A 94 4.48 23.40 -1.41
C THR A 94 5.75 22.62 -1.60
N THR A 95 6.86 23.35 -1.60
CA THR A 95 8.23 22.88 -1.86
C THR A 95 8.98 22.58 -0.57
N MET A 96 8.31 22.45 0.58
CA MET A 96 8.97 22.23 1.87
C MET A 96 9.87 20.99 1.88
N PHE A 97 9.52 19.98 1.07
CA PHE A 97 10.28 18.73 0.90
C PHE A 97 11.54 18.89 0.05
N ASN A 98 11.68 19.96 -0.73
CA ASN A 98 12.80 20.11 -1.66
C ASN A 98 14.17 20.22 -0.96
N ARG A 99 14.19 20.61 0.32
CA ARG A 99 15.43 20.78 1.09
C ARG A 99 15.48 19.89 2.32
N LEU A 100 14.50 18.97 2.44
CA LEU A 100 14.43 18.11 3.59
C LEU A 100 15.39 16.93 3.41
N THR A 101 16.36 16.84 4.32
CA THR A 101 17.31 15.73 4.41
C THR A 101 17.11 15.04 5.75
N LEU A 102 16.85 13.74 5.70
CA LEU A 102 16.62 12.84 6.81
C LEU A 102 17.55 11.64 6.57
N PRO A 103 18.82 11.70 7.02
CA PRO A 103 19.87 10.78 6.57
C PRO A 103 19.62 9.31 6.91
N TYR A 104 18.74 9.03 7.87
CA TYR A 104 18.39 7.68 8.31
C TYR A 104 17.01 7.22 7.85
N ILE A 105 16.29 8.01 7.05
CA ILE A 105 14.93 7.66 6.63
C ILE A 105 14.95 6.41 5.73
N GLN A 106 14.20 5.39 6.12
CA GLN A 106 14.09 4.12 5.40
C GLN A 106 12.69 3.93 4.83
N ILE A 107 11.66 4.37 5.56
CA ILE A 107 10.26 4.19 5.19
C ILE A 107 9.58 5.55 5.10
N PHE A 108 8.98 5.84 3.95
CA PHE A 108 8.29 7.10 3.72
C PHE A 108 6.89 6.88 3.16
N LYS A 109 5.87 7.35 3.87
CA LYS A 109 4.47 7.34 3.42
C LYS A 109 3.92 8.75 3.36
N ALA A 110 3.30 9.12 2.23
CA ALA A 110 2.87 10.49 2.02
C ALA A 110 1.71 10.64 1.02
N ASN A 111 0.81 11.59 1.28
CA ASN A 111 -0.17 12.04 0.30
C ASN A 111 0.21 13.35 -0.41
N ILE A 112 1.51 13.69 -0.41
CA ILE A 112 2.08 14.93 -0.94
C ILE A 112 2.18 14.88 -2.48
N PRO A 113 1.98 15.99 -3.21
CA PRO A 113 2.20 16.03 -4.64
C PRO A 113 3.60 15.58 -5.05
N HIS A 114 3.67 14.66 -6.01
CA HIS A 114 4.93 14.05 -6.48
C HIS A 114 5.99 15.06 -6.94
N ARG A 115 5.58 16.22 -7.48
CA ARG A 115 6.51 17.30 -7.87
C ARG A 115 7.35 17.81 -6.69
N SER A 116 6.80 17.77 -5.49
CA SER A 116 7.45 18.21 -4.26
C SER A 116 8.33 17.11 -3.66
N LEU A 117 8.08 15.84 -4.04
CA LEU A 117 8.82 14.68 -3.56
C LEU A 117 10.06 14.38 -4.41
N ALA A 118 10.14 14.89 -5.64
CA ALA A 118 11.23 14.56 -6.55
C ALA A 118 12.62 14.83 -5.94
N GLN A 119 12.83 16.04 -5.43
CA GLN A 119 14.08 16.40 -4.77
C GLN A 119 14.26 15.71 -3.41
N PHE A 120 13.16 15.42 -2.70
CA PHE A 120 13.23 14.68 -1.45
C PHE A 120 13.81 13.29 -1.66
N PHE A 121 13.37 12.54 -2.67
CA PHE A 121 13.93 11.23 -2.97
C PHE A 121 15.42 11.31 -3.34
N THR A 122 15.82 12.31 -4.14
CA THR A 122 17.25 12.54 -4.46
C THR A 122 18.09 12.81 -3.22
N ASN A 123 17.55 13.54 -2.24
CA ASN A 123 18.29 13.91 -1.02
C ASN A 123 18.36 12.80 0.04
N ASN A 124 17.60 11.71 -0.12
CA ASN A 124 17.42 10.68 0.91
C ASN A 124 17.66 9.27 0.34
N PRO A 125 18.91 8.93 -0.03
CA PRO A 125 19.25 7.65 -0.68
C PRO A 125 19.14 6.42 0.26
N SER A 126 18.87 6.62 1.55
CA SER A 126 18.64 5.57 2.53
C SER A 126 17.25 4.92 2.41
N LEU A 127 16.34 5.51 1.63
CA LEU A 127 14.98 5.02 1.47
C LEU A 127 14.93 3.60 0.89
N ARG A 128 14.15 2.74 1.52
CA ARG A 128 13.91 1.35 1.11
C ARG A 128 12.45 1.08 0.77
N ALA A 129 11.54 1.78 1.45
CA ALA A 129 10.11 1.62 1.25
C ALA A 129 9.41 2.98 1.05
N VAL A 130 8.53 3.05 0.05
CA VAL A 130 7.74 4.24 -0.25
C VAL A 130 6.26 3.90 -0.43
N ASP A 131 5.37 4.67 0.19
CA ASP A 131 3.92 4.61 0.00
C ASP A 131 3.40 6.01 -0.36
N ILE A 132 3.13 6.25 -1.64
CA ILE A 132 2.73 7.57 -2.12
C ILE A 132 1.33 7.55 -2.73
N ALA A 133 0.57 8.61 -2.49
CA ALA A 133 -0.77 8.78 -3.06
C ALA A 133 -0.75 9.18 -4.55
N SER A 134 -1.91 9.52 -5.11
CA SER A 134 -2.00 9.96 -6.51
C SER A 134 -1.34 11.31 -6.74
N CYS A 135 -0.54 11.41 -7.80
CA CYS A 135 0.00 12.68 -8.26
C CYS A 135 -1.07 13.63 -8.85
N GLY A 136 -2.29 13.14 -9.12
CA GLY A 136 -3.38 13.90 -9.73
C GLY A 136 -3.20 14.23 -11.22
N ARG A 137 -2.03 13.93 -11.82
CA ARG A 137 -1.74 14.21 -13.23
C ARG A 137 -2.24 13.09 -14.16
N SER A 138 -2.43 13.43 -15.43
CA SER A 138 -2.88 12.51 -16.49
C SER A 138 -1.81 12.13 -17.49
N SER A 139 -0.78 12.97 -17.70
CA SER A 139 0.21 12.78 -18.77
C SER A 139 1.49 12.07 -18.30
N ALA A 140 2.19 12.65 -17.33
CA ALA A 140 3.47 12.12 -16.83
C ALA A 140 3.64 12.34 -15.32
N CYS A 141 4.23 11.35 -14.65
CA CYS A 141 4.54 11.41 -13.24
C CYS A 141 5.82 12.24 -13.03
N PRO A 142 5.83 13.27 -12.14
CA PRO A 142 7.04 14.05 -11.85
C PRO A 142 8.23 13.24 -11.31
N LEU A 143 7.97 12.02 -10.83
CA LEU A 143 9.02 11.12 -10.34
C LEU A 143 9.72 10.34 -11.45
N GLU A 144 9.25 10.41 -12.70
CA GLU A 144 9.83 9.66 -13.82
C GLU A 144 11.30 10.00 -14.11
N SER A 145 11.75 11.20 -13.72
CA SER A 145 13.15 11.62 -13.86
C SER A 145 13.99 11.40 -12.60
N VAL A 146 13.44 10.76 -11.56
CA VAL A 146 14.11 10.58 -10.27
C VAL A 146 14.64 9.16 -10.19
N ASP A 147 15.93 9.02 -9.88
CA ASP A 147 16.50 7.71 -9.63
C ASP A 147 15.98 7.16 -8.29
N MET A 148 15.12 6.15 -8.38
CA MET A 148 14.57 5.43 -7.24
C MET A 148 15.12 3.99 -7.14
N SER A 149 16.21 3.67 -7.85
CA SER A 149 16.77 2.30 -7.95
C SER A 149 17.10 1.64 -6.61
N HIS A 150 17.27 2.43 -5.54
CA HIS A 150 17.56 2.00 -4.18
C HIS A 150 16.32 1.58 -3.38
N VAL A 151 15.11 1.89 -3.87
CA VAL A 151 13.82 1.66 -3.20
C VAL A 151 13.23 0.32 -3.65
N THR A 152 13.19 -0.67 -2.77
CA THR A 152 12.78 -2.03 -3.13
C THR A 152 11.31 -2.33 -2.83
N ASP A 153 10.68 -1.60 -1.91
CA ASP A 153 9.26 -1.74 -1.56
C ASP A 153 8.47 -0.49 -1.98
N ILE A 154 7.60 -0.63 -2.97
CA ILE A 154 6.92 0.48 -3.61
C ILE A 154 5.42 0.28 -3.54
N ARG A 155 4.72 1.25 -2.97
CA ARG A 155 3.29 1.44 -3.12
C ARG A 155 2.99 2.77 -3.81
N CYS A 156 2.28 2.69 -4.93
CA CYS A 156 1.84 3.88 -5.66
C CYS A 156 0.60 3.61 -6.50
N PRO A 157 -0.07 4.66 -7.00
CA PRO A 157 -1.09 4.48 -8.01
C PRO A 157 -0.52 3.92 -9.29
N ILE A 158 -1.28 3.04 -9.93
CA ILE A 158 -0.85 2.34 -11.13
C ILE A 158 -0.48 3.30 -12.28
N GLU A 159 -1.11 4.47 -12.34
CA GLU A 159 -0.78 5.52 -13.31
C GLU A 159 0.62 6.12 -13.10
N CYS A 160 1.10 6.14 -11.85
CA CYS A 160 2.40 6.68 -11.48
C CYS A 160 3.54 5.65 -11.63
N SER A 161 3.20 4.36 -11.69
CA SER A 161 4.17 3.25 -11.70
C SER A 161 5.25 3.38 -12.79
N ARG A 162 5.00 4.11 -13.89
CA ARG A 162 5.96 4.29 -14.98
C ARG A 162 7.23 4.97 -14.54
N GLY A 163 7.09 5.97 -13.68
CA GLY A 163 8.20 6.77 -13.24
C GLY A 163 8.83 6.30 -11.95
N ILE A 164 8.27 5.29 -11.29
CA ILE A 164 8.63 4.93 -9.92
C ILE A 164 9.14 3.49 -9.87
N VAL A 165 8.48 2.58 -10.58
CA VAL A 165 8.83 1.16 -10.57
C VAL A 165 10.01 0.92 -11.50
N HIS A 166 10.99 0.17 -11.02
CA HIS A 166 12.23 -0.15 -11.73
C HIS A 166 12.56 -1.64 -11.56
N GLU A 167 13.58 -2.13 -12.27
CA GLU A 167 13.97 -3.54 -12.29
C GLU A 167 14.40 -4.10 -10.92
N GLY A 168 14.74 -3.22 -9.97
CA GLY A 168 15.15 -3.57 -8.60
C GLY A 168 14.00 -3.66 -7.59
N THR A 169 12.75 -3.47 -8.03
CA THR A 169 11.59 -3.51 -7.14
C THR A 169 11.25 -4.95 -6.73
N ASP A 170 11.35 -5.25 -5.43
CA ASP A 170 11.09 -6.56 -4.83
C ASP A 170 9.63 -6.74 -4.40
N ARG A 171 9.04 -5.67 -3.87
CA ARG A 171 7.64 -5.63 -3.39
C ARG A 171 6.92 -4.45 -4.03
N LEU A 172 5.79 -4.74 -4.66
CA LEU A 172 5.03 -3.76 -5.41
C LEU A 172 3.55 -3.80 -5.04
N ARG A 173 3.00 -2.63 -4.68
CA ARG A 173 1.56 -2.42 -4.49
C ARG A 173 1.05 -1.33 -5.44
N LEU A 174 0.13 -1.72 -6.33
CA LEU A 174 -0.44 -0.85 -7.34
C LEU A 174 -1.91 -0.60 -7.07
N ASP A 175 -2.22 0.64 -6.70
CA ASP A 175 -3.60 1.06 -6.41
C ASP A 175 -4.25 1.67 -7.67
N ILE A 176 -5.52 1.33 -7.97
CA ILE A 176 -6.29 1.99 -9.04
C ILE A 176 -6.94 3.24 -8.47
N THR A 177 -6.58 4.40 -9.02
CA THR A 177 -7.21 5.67 -8.64
C THR A 177 -8.28 6.10 -9.65
N LYS A 178 -8.09 5.77 -10.94
CA LYS A 178 -9.04 6.06 -12.02
C LYS A 178 -9.65 4.76 -12.56
N PRO A 179 -10.94 4.51 -12.33
CA PRO A 179 -11.51 3.21 -12.69
C PRO A 179 -11.77 3.01 -14.20
N SER A 180 -11.56 4.02 -15.04
CA SER A 180 -11.59 3.86 -16.50
C SER A 180 -10.34 3.15 -17.03
N THR A 181 -9.29 3.08 -16.23
CA THR A 181 -8.00 2.55 -16.65
C THR A 181 -7.95 1.06 -16.37
N LEU A 182 -7.81 0.24 -17.41
CA LEU A 182 -7.57 -1.19 -17.24
C LEU A 182 -6.12 -1.42 -16.80
N PRO A 183 -5.86 -2.02 -15.63
CA PRO A 183 -4.50 -2.29 -15.18
C PRO A 183 -3.65 -3.05 -16.19
N SER A 184 -4.25 -3.99 -16.92
CA SER A 184 -3.55 -4.79 -17.93
C SER A 184 -2.93 -3.96 -19.04
N ASN A 185 -3.55 -2.84 -19.42
CA ASN A 185 -3.01 -1.92 -20.42
C ASN A 185 -1.79 -1.15 -19.89
N LEU A 186 -1.83 -0.75 -18.61
CA LEU A 186 -0.71 -0.08 -17.96
C LEU A 186 0.48 -1.01 -17.73
N LEU A 187 0.21 -2.28 -17.38
CA LEU A 187 1.26 -3.29 -17.24
C LEU A 187 1.86 -3.72 -18.58
N ALA A 188 1.13 -3.60 -19.70
CA ALA A 188 1.58 -4.10 -21.00
C ALA A 188 2.85 -3.42 -21.54
N ASN A 189 3.11 -2.19 -21.12
CA ASN A 189 4.23 -1.37 -21.62
C ASN A 189 5.36 -1.23 -20.59
N ARG A 190 5.45 -2.19 -19.67
CA ARG A 190 6.45 -2.20 -18.60
C ARG A 190 7.60 -3.16 -18.95
N PRO A 191 8.84 -2.84 -18.55
CA PRO A 191 9.91 -3.82 -18.57
C PRO A 191 9.56 -4.98 -17.62
N VAL A 192 10.17 -6.14 -17.86
CA VAL A 192 10.06 -7.29 -16.97
C VAL A 192 10.72 -6.95 -15.63
N LEU A 193 10.08 -7.31 -14.53
CA LEU A 193 10.55 -7.10 -13.17
C LEU A 193 11.04 -8.44 -12.62
N ASP A 194 12.29 -8.78 -12.94
CA ASP A 194 12.84 -10.10 -12.66
C ASP A 194 13.04 -10.38 -11.16
N VAL A 195 13.15 -9.34 -10.33
CA VAL A 195 13.33 -9.48 -8.88
C VAL A 195 12.02 -9.33 -8.09
N LEU A 196 10.88 -9.15 -8.76
CA LEU A 196 9.62 -8.89 -8.06
C LEU A 196 9.04 -10.18 -7.45
N HIS A 197 9.12 -10.32 -6.12
CA HIS A 197 8.60 -11.48 -5.40
C HIS A 197 7.18 -11.29 -4.85
N VAL A 198 6.77 -10.05 -4.56
CA VAL A 198 5.45 -9.74 -3.97
C VAL A 198 4.74 -8.67 -4.78
N LEU A 199 3.55 -9.00 -5.30
CA LEU A 199 2.71 -8.07 -6.04
C LEU A 199 1.32 -8.00 -5.42
N THR A 200 0.90 -6.81 -5.01
CA THR A 200 -0.48 -6.47 -4.71
C THR A 200 -0.99 -5.53 -5.79
N ILE A 201 -2.09 -5.86 -6.43
CA ILE A 201 -2.64 -5.03 -7.49
C ILE A 201 -4.15 -4.97 -7.42
N ASP A 202 -4.65 -3.74 -7.48
CA ASP A 202 -6.06 -3.48 -7.68
C ASP A 202 -6.48 -3.88 -9.10
N PHE A 203 -7.65 -4.49 -9.26
CA PHE A 203 -8.20 -4.84 -10.57
C PHE A 203 -9.69 -4.51 -10.70
N ILE A 204 -10.15 -4.43 -11.96
CA ILE A 204 -11.56 -4.21 -12.31
C ILE A 204 -12.12 -5.56 -12.80
N PRO A 205 -13.37 -5.94 -12.46
CA PRO A 205 -13.96 -7.24 -12.80
C PRO A 205 -13.86 -7.63 -14.28
N THR A 206 -13.97 -6.65 -15.18
CA THR A 206 -13.94 -6.87 -16.64
C THR A 206 -12.53 -7.05 -17.21
N ASN A 207 -11.48 -6.93 -16.40
CA ASN A 207 -10.09 -7.04 -16.84
C ASN A 207 -9.64 -8.51 -16.97
N ASN A 208 -10.12 -9.20 -18.00
CA ASN A 208 -9.86 -10.63 -18.24
C ASN A 208 -8.38 -10.96 -18.51
N SER A 209 -7.55 -9.96 -18.84
CA SER A 209 -6.13 -10.16 -19.20
C SER A 209 -5.15 -9.84 -18.07
N ILE A 210 -5.64 -9.48 -16.87
CA ILE A 210 -4.79 -9.06 -15.75
C ILE A 210 -3.72 -10.09 -15.40
N LEU A 211 -4.11 -11.34 -15.19
CA LEU A 211 -3.18 -12.38 -14.75
C LEU A 211 -2.15 -12.72 -15.83
N LYS A 212 -2.55 -12.73 -17.10
CA LYS A 212 -1.62 -12.91 -18.23
C LYS A 212 -0.55 -11.80 -18.23
N LYS A 213 -0.97 -10.55 -18.00
CA LYS A 213 -0.03 -9.41 -17.94
C LYS A 213 0.87 -9.44 -16.72
N VAL A 214 0.36 -9.86 -15.56
CA VAL A 214 1.19 -10.12 -14.37
C VAL A 214 2.23 -11.19 -14.66
N ALA A 215 1.84 -12.30 -15.30
CA ALA A 215 2.77 -13.38 -15.64
C ALA A 215 3.88 -12.97 -16.61
N THR A 216 3.60 -12.06 -17.55
CA THR A 216 4.63 -11.48 -18.43
C THR A 216 5.51 -10.47 -17.69
N LEU A 217 4.94 -9.70 -16.76
CA LEU A 217 5.64 -8.66 -16.02
C LEU A 217 6.61 -9.22 -14.98
N ALA A 218 6.20 -10.23 -14.22
CA ALA A 218 6.92 -10.71 -13.05
C ALA A 218 6.94 -12.24 -13.02
N PRO A 219 7.81 -12.88 -13.82
CA PRO A 219 7.84 -14.35 -13.94
C PRO A 219 8.28 -15.06 -12.66
N TRP A 220 9.04 -14.38 -11.79
CA TRP A 220 9.57 -14.90 -10.52
C TRP A 220 8.66 -14.62 -9.31
N LEU A 221 7.44 -14.15 -9.56
CA LEU A 221 6.51 -13.76 -8.51
C LEU A 221 6.17 -14.93 -7.58
N CYS A 222 6.40 -14.76 -6.28
CA CYS A 222 6.04 -15.74 -5.26
C CYS A 222 4.66 -15.48 -4.68
N HIS A 223 4.32 -14.22 -4.39
CA HIS A 223 3.08 -13.86 -3.70
C HIS A 223 2.27 -12.87 -4.53
N LEU A 224 1.06 -13.25 -4.93
CA LEU A 224 0.15 -12.41 -5.70
C LEU A 224 -1.11 -12.07 -4.91
N ARG A 225 -1.43 -10.79 -4.77
CA ARG A 225 -2.70 -10.30 -4.22
C ARG A 225 -3.47 -9.51 -5.27
N LEU A 226 -4.67 -9.95 -5.59
CA LEU A 226 -5.59 -9.30 -6.52
C LEU A 226 -6.77 -8.70 -5.74
N LEU A 227 -6.90 -7.39 -5.77
CA LEU A 227 -7.92 -6.67 -5.00
C LEU A 227 -8.94 -6.02 -5.94
N GLU A 228 -10.18 -6.51 -5.95
CA GLU A 228 -11.23 -5.94 -6.81
C GLU A 228 -11.61 -4.54 -6.34
N LYS A 229 -11.62 -3.58 -7.27
CA LYS A 229 -12.22 -2.26 -7.10
C LYS A 229 -13.57 -2.23 -7.80
N THR A 230 -14.62 -2.37 -7.01
CA THR A 230 -16.01 -2.33 -7.50
C THR A 230 -16.50 -0.88 -7.59
N ARG A 231 -17.04 -0.46 -8.74
CA ARG A 231 -17.68 0.86 -8.91
C ARG A 231 -19.19 0.84 -8.67
N SER A 232 -19.84 -0.32 -8.79
CA SER A 232 -21.29 -0.47 -8.73
C SER A 232 -21.66 -1.86 -8.24
N ALA A 233 -22.84 -2.00 -7.63
CA ALA A 233 -23.34 -3.24 -7.03
C ALA A 233 -23.66 -4.37 -8.04
N THR A 234 -23.08 -4.36 -9.25
CA THR A 234 -23.31 -5.40 -10.26
C THR A 234 -22.51 -6.66 -9.92
N LYS A 235 -23.03 -7.40 -8.93
CA LYS A 235 -22.51 -8.68 -8.44
C LYS A 235 -22.32 -9.72 -9.58
N HIS A 236 -23.12 -9.58 -10.64
CA HIS A 236 -23.20 -10.53 -11.78
C HIS A 236 -22.21 -10.29 -12.93
N ILE A 237 -21.27 -9.34 -12.82
CA ILE A 237 -20.25 -9.17 -13.87
C ILE A 237 -19.34 -10.41 -13.96
N ALA A 238 -19.08 -10.87 -15.19
CA ALA A 238 -18.13 -11.95 -15.44
C ALA A 238 -16.72 -11.52 -15.04
N ARG A 239 -16.07 -12.31 -14.19
CA ARG A 239 -14.72 -12.07 -13.67
C ARG A 239 -13.66 -12.85 -14.44
N PRO A 240 -12.36 -12.48 -14.32
CA PRO A 240 -11.30 -13.06 -15.15
C PRO A 240 -11.20 -14.59 -15.04
N TRP A 241 -11.50 -15.14 -13.87
CA TRP A 241 -11.47 -16.59 -13.61
C TRP A 241 -12.67 -17.38 -14.13
N ARG A 242 -13.68 -16.73 -14.73
CA ARG A 242 -14.79 -17.44 -15.40
C ARG A 242 -14.28 -18.29 -16.56
N ASN A 243 -13.22 -17.84 -17.23
CA ASN A 243 -12.47 -18.66 -18.17
C ASN A 243 -11.38 -19.42 -17.42
N THR A 244 -11.75 -20.57 -16.85
CA THR A 244 -10.85 -21.39 -16.01
C THR A 244 -9.60 -21.83 -16.76
N ASP A 245 -9.70 -22.14 -18.06
CA ASP A 245 -8.56 -22.60 -18.86
C ASP A 245 -7.53 -21.50 -19.08
N ALA A 246 -7.98 -20.30 -19.44
CA ALA A 246 -7.08 -19.15 -19.60
C ALA A 246 -6.45 -18.71 -18.28
N TRP A 247 -7.23 -18.76 -17.20
CA TRP A 247 -6.76 -18.47 -15.84
C TRP A 247 -5.69 -19.46 -15.39
N ALA A 248 -5.98 -20.76 -15.46
CA ALA A 248 -5.04 -21.84 -15.09
C ALA A 248 -3.76 -21.81 -15.94
N ARG A 249 -3.88 -21.53 -17.25
CA ARG A 249 -2.71 -21.35 -18.12
C ARG A 249 -1.85 -20.16 -17.66
N SER A 250 -2.47 -19.04 -17.30
CA SER A 250 -1.76 -17.85 -16.84
C SER A 250 -1.10 -18.08 -15.47
N LEU A 251 -1.76 -18.80 -14.55
CA LEU A 251 -1.16 -19.20 -13.27
C LEU A 251 0.08 -20.06 -13.52
N ARG A 252 0.01 -21.07 -14.40
CA ARG A 252 1.16 -21.95 -14.70
C ARG A 252 2.37 -21.22 -15.28
N HIS A 253 2.20 -20.04 -15.89
CA HIS A 253 3.32 -19.22 -16.32
C HIS A 253 4.07 -18.57 -15.15
N LEU A 254 3.45 -18.46 -13.98
CA LEU A 254 4.06 -18.02 -12.74
C LEU A 254 4.62 -19.23 -11.98
N ALA A 255 5.68 -19.82 -12.52
CA ALA A 255 6.24 -21.09 -12.03
C ALA A 255 6.72 -21.03 -10.56
N TYR A 256 6.95 -19.84 -10.01
CA TYR A 256 7.40 -19.61 -8.63
C TYR A 256 6.28 -19.16 -7.69
N LEU A 257 5.03 -19.05 -8.18
CA LEU A 257 3.91 -18.58 -7.38
C LEU A 257 3.58 -19.59 -6.29
N GLN A 258 3.68 -19.13 -5.06
CA GLN A 258 3.46 -19.90 -3.84
C GLN A 258 2.09 -19.61 -3.23
N GLU A 259 1.73 -18.32 -3.17
CA GLU A 259 0.50 -17.82 -2.56
C GLU A 259 -0.24 -16.91 -3.53
N ILE A 260 -1.54 -17.15 -3.68
CA ILE A 260 -2.45 -16.22 -4.35
C ILE A 260 -3.61 -15.83 -3.43
N VAL A 261 -3.84 -14.54 -3.30
CA VAL A 261 -4.91 -13.94 -2.52
C VAL A 261 -5.82 -13.15 -3.46
N ILE A 262 -7.12 -13.41 -3.43
CA ILE A 262 -8.11 -12.70 -4.25
C ILE A 262 -9.15 -12.11 -3.32
N ARG A 263 -9.36 -10.80 -3.39
CA ARG A 263 -10.47 -10.10 -2.76
C ARG A 263 -11.43 -9.63 -3.84
N THR A 264 -12.69 -10.06 -3.78
CA THR A 264 -13.68 -9.84 -4.83
C THR A 264 -15.06 -9.56 -4.25
N ALA A 265 -15.80 -8.66 -4.89
CA ALA A 265 -17.16 -8.32 -4.49
C ALA A 265 -18.22 -9.29 -4.99
N GLY A 266 -17.88 -10.22 -5.88
CA GLY A 266 -18.82 -11.25 -6.34
C GLY A 266 -18.43 -12.64 -5.92
N SER A 267 -19.21 -13.58 -6.42
CA SER A 267 -19.07 -15.00 -6.13
C SER A 267 -18.13 -15.69 -7.12
N LEU A 268 -17.39 -16.69 -6.65
CA LEU A 268 -16.63 -17.60 -7.53
C LEU A 268 -17.55 -18.51 -8.34
N SER A 269 -18.63 -18.98 -7.74
CA SER A 269 -19.66 -19.83 -8.35
C SER A 269 -20.88 -19.01 -8.78
N THR A 270 -21.69 -19.57 -9.68
CA THR A 270 -22.98 -18.99 -10.09
C THR A 270 -23.99 -18.94 -8.96
N VAL A 271 -23.96 -19.94 -8.06
CA VAL A 271 -24.83 -20.05 -6.90
C VAL A 271 -24.02 -19.71 -5.64
N PRO A 272 -24.32 -18.58 -4.96
CA PRO A 272 -23.64 -18.21 -3.72
C PRO A 272 -23.72 -19.32 -2.68
N GLY A 273 -22.59 -19.65 -2.05
CA GLY A 273 -22.51 -20.69 -1.02
C GLY A 273 -22.46 -22.13 -1.56
N ASP A 274 -22.47 -22.34 -2.88
CA ASP A 274 -22.21 -23.65 -3.46
C ASP A 274 -20.72 -24.01 -3.37
N ARG A 275 -20.33 -24.53 -2.21
CA ARG A 275 -18.97 -24.99 -1.90
C ARG A 275 -18.47 -26.07 -2.86
N LYS A 276 -19.36 -26.86 -3.48
CA LYS A 276 -18.98 -27.88 -4.48
C LYS A 276 -18.58 -27.22 -5.79
N ALA A 277 -19.35 -26.24 -6.26
CA ALA A 277 -19.00 -25.45 -7.43
C ALA A 277 -17.72 -24.63 -7.22
N GLU A 278 -17.56 -23.99 -6.05
CA GLU A 278 -16.32 -23.28 -5.70
C GLU A 278 -15.11 -24.21 -5.71
N ARG A 279 -15.23 -25.40 -5.13
CA ARG A 279 -14.19 -26.43 -5.16
C ARG A 279 -13.85 -26.84 -6.59
N ALA A 280 -14.84 -26.93 -7.48
CA ALA A 280 -14.61 -27.27 -8.88
C ALA A 280 -13.84 -26.16 -9.62
N VAL A 281 -14.21 -24.89 -9.39
CA VAL A 281 -13.48 -23.72 -9.94
C VAL A 281 -12.04 -23.71 -9.43
N PHE A 282 -11.85 -23.87 -8.12
CA PHE A 282 -10.53 -23.93 -7.50
C PHE A 282 -9.67 -25.05 -8.08
N ARG A 283 -10.22 -26.28 -8.13
CA ARG A 283 -9.53 -27.43 -8.72
C ARG A 283 -9.15 -27.19 -10.17
N ALA A 284 -9.94 -26.46 -10.94
CA ALA A 284 -9.61 -26.10 -12.32
C ALA A 284 -8.50 -25.05 -12.43
N TRP A 285 -8.26 -24.24 -11.39
CA TRP A 285 -7.16 -23.25 -11.38
C TRP A 285 -5.80 -23.89 -11.11
N VAL A 286 -5.72 -24.70 -10.04
CA VAL A 286 -4.44 -25.23 -9.52
C VAL A 286 -4.16 -26.67 -9.97
N GLY A 287 -5.21 -27.39 -10.33
CA GLY A 287 -5.14 -28.76 -10.81
C GLY A 287 -5.84 -28.84 -12.16
N SER A 288 -5.79 -30.02 -12.77
CA SER A 288 -6.58 -30.23 -13.95
C SER A 288 -7.00 -31.66 -14.06
N THR A 289 -8.25 -31.82 -14.47
CA THR A 289 -8.82 -33.04 -15.01
C THR A 289 -8.16 -33.48 -16.33
N SER A 290 -7.25 -32.68 -16.92
CA SER A 290 -6.60 -32.93 -18.22
C SER A 290 -5.15 -32.38 -18.38
N SER A 291 -4.55 -31.73 -17.37
CA SER A 291 -3.21 -31.11 -17.45
C SER A 291 -2.43 -31.24 -16.13
N ALA A 292 -1.12 -31.01 -16.20
CA ALA A 292 -0.25 -31.09 -15.03
C ALA A 292 -0.65 -30.07 -13.95
N PRO A 293 -0.60 -30.43 -12.66
CA PRO A 293 -0.88 -29.51 -11.55
C PRO A 293 0.10 -28.34 -11.55
N HIS A 294 -0.30 -27.22 -10.96
CA HIS A 294 0.61 -26.09 -10.76
C HIS A 294 1.83 -26.53 -9.94
N PRO A 295 3.07 -26.15 -10.34
CA PRO A 295 4.28 -26.67 -9.71
C PRO A 295 4.46 -26.25 -8.24
N THR A 296 4.17 -24.98 -7.91
CA THR A 296 4.59 -24.37 -6.63
C THR A 296 3.48 -23.82 -5.75
N ILE A 297 2.33 -23.41 -6.31
CA ILE A 297 1.18 -22.91 -5.53
C ILE A 297 0.81 -23.94 -4.46
N TYR A 298 0.88 -23.52 -3.19
CA TYR A 298 0.46 -24.30 -2.04
C TYR A 298 -0.62 -23.61 -1.21
N THR A 299 -0.84 -22.30 -1.40
CA THR A 299 -1.92 -21.56 -0.72
C THR A 299 -2.72 -20.70 -1.69
N VAL A 300 -4.05 -20.79 -1.60
CA VAL A 300 -4.99 -19.91 -2.31
C VAL A 300 -6.06 -19.42 -1.36
N THR A 301 -6.18 -18.11 -1.23
CA THR A 301 -7.15 -17.47 -0.34
C THR A 301 -8.08 -16.58 -1.16
N VAL A 302 -9.38 -16.79 -1.06
CA VAL A 302 -10.38 -15.98 -1.76
C VAL A 302 -11.38 -15.42 -0.77
N TRP A 303 -11.42 -14.09 -0.65
CA TRP A 303 -12.49 -13.35 0.03
C TRP A 303 -13.49 -12.86 -1.01
N GLN A 304 -14.62 -13.56 -1.09
CA GLN A 304 -15.70 -13.26 -2.01
C GLN A 304 -16.85 -12.53 -1.33
N ARG A 305 -17.69 -11.85 -2.13
CA ARG A 305 -18.86 -11.10 -1.63
C ARG A 305 -18.49 -10.08 -0.55
N VAL A 306 -17.31 -9.47 -0.64
CA VAL A 306 -16.78 -8.59 0.42
C VAL A 306 -17.64 -7.34 0.72
N ASP A 307 -18.49 -6.95 -0.24
CA ASP A 307 -19.38 -5.81 -0.13
C ASP A 307 -20.80 -6.20 0.33
N ASP A 308 -21.03 -7.47 0.67
CA ASP A 308 -22.31 -7.92 1.23
C ASP A 308 -22.40 -7.56 2.73
N ASP A 309 -23.62 -7.36 3.22
CA ASP A 309 -23.90 -6.94 4.61
C ASP A 309 -23.41 -7.97 5.65
N ASP A 310 -23.27 -9.22 5.23
CA ASP A 310 -22.77 -10.34 6.04
C ASP A 310 -21.23 -10.33 6.20
N GLY A 311 -20.52 -9.45 5.49
CA GLY A 311 -19.05 -9.38 5.50
C GLY A 311 -18.38 -10.34 4.52
N GLY A 312 -19.16 -11.06 3.71
CA GLY A 312 -18.69 -11.98 2.69
C GLY A 312 -18.26 -13.34 3.22
N ILE A 313 -17.57 -14.10 2.37
CA ILE A 313 -17.10 -15.46 2.68
C ILE A 313 -15.62 -15.53 2.32
N VAL A 314 -14.81 -16.10 3.21
CA VAL A 314 -13.41 -16.42 2.92
C VAL A 314 -13.26 -17.90 2.76
N SER A 315 -12.75 -18.33 1.61
CA SER A 315 -12.26 -19.69 1.42
C SER A 315 -10.73 -19.67 1.40
N GLN A 316 -10.11 -20.55 2.17
CA GLN A 316 -8.67 -20.75 2.16
C GLN A 316 -8.39 -22.20 1.80
N TRP A 317 -7.53 -22.38 0.81
CA TRP A 317 -7.14 -23.67 0.27
C TRP A 317 -5.64 -23.85 0.47
N SER A 318 -5.25 -24.96 1.08
CA SER A 318 -3.85 -25.32 1.29
C SER A 318 -3.55 -26.70 0.68
N ARG A 319 -2.34 -26.87 0.15
CA ARG A 319 -1.84 -28.15 -0.36
C ARG A 319 -0.97 -28.80 0.71
N GLU A 320 -1.48 -29.85 1.33
CA GLU A 320 -0.77 -30.65 2.33
C GLU A 320 -0.59 -32.07 1.80
N ASN A 321 0.64 -32.59 1.79
CA ASN A 321 0.96 -33.94 1.27
C ASN A 321 0.45 -34.17 -0.17
N GLY A 322 0.44 -33.13 -0.99
CA GLY A 322 -0.05 -33.20 -2.37
C GLY A 322 -1.56 -33.07 -2.54
N GLU A 323 -2.34 -33.13 -1.44
CA GLU A 323 -3.80 -33.00 -1.45
C GLU A 323 -4.24 -31.58 -1.10
N TRP A 324 -5.28 -31.11 -1.79
CA TRP A 324 -5.88 -29.80 -1.52
C TRP A 324 -6.98 -29.90 -0.47
N LYS A 325 -6.80 -29.18 0.65
CA LYS A 325 -7.79 -29.01 1.70
C LYS A 325 -8.33 -27.58 1.66
N GLY A 326 -9.62 -27.43 1.93
CA GLY A 326 -10.30 -26.14 1.92
C GLY A 326 -11.02 -25.89 3.24
N ILE A 327 -10.86 -24.70 3.80
CA ILE A 327 -11.64 -24.20 4.93
C ILE A 327 -12.45 -22.98 4.47
N TRP A 328 -13.65 -22.84 5.02
CA TRP A 328 -14.53 -21.71 4.76
C TRP A 328 -14.81 -20.98 6.07
N MET A 329 -14.75 -19.66 6.02
CA MET A 329 -15.10 -18.77 7.10
C MET A 329 -16.21 -17.86 6.60
N ASP A 330 -17.40 -18.03 7.16
CA ASP A 330 -18.54 -17.17 6.91
C ASP A 330 -18.44 -15.94 7.84
N ASN A 331 -18.79 -14.77 7.32
CA ASN A 331 -18.82 -13.49 8.04
C ASN A 331 -17.49 -13.13 8.76
N PRO A 332 -16.35 -13.15 8.03
CA PRO A 332 -15.09 -12.78 8.62
C PRO A 332 -15.12 -11.31 9.03
N ARG A 333 -14.86 -11.01 10.32
CA ARG A 333 -14.72 -9.60 10.71
C ARG A 333 -13.51 -9.03 9.98
N LYS A 334 -13.66 -7.86 9.36
CA LYS A 334 -12.62 -7.18 8.57
C LYS A 334 -11.27 -7.04 9.29
N ASN A 335 -11.27 -7.00 10.63
CA ASN A 335 -10.07 -6.87 11.44
C ASN A 335 -9.28 -8.19 11.63
N HIS A 336 -9.86 -9.35 11.33
CA HIS A 336 -9.23 -10.66 11.55
C HIS A 336 -8.43 -11.17 10.35
N LEU A 337 -8.39 -10.45 9.23
CA LEU A 337 -7.71 -10.89 8.03
C LEU A 337 -6.63 -9.90 7.59
N PRO A 338 -5.45 -9.91 8.24
CA PRO A 338 -4.34 -9.03 7.87
C PRO A 338 -3.85 -9.25 6.43
N LEU A 339 -4.14 -10.42 5.83
CA LEU A 339 -3.78 -10.78 4.46
C LEU A 339 -4.38 -9.86 3.38
N PHE A 340 -5.45 -9.12 3.71
CA PHE A 340 -6.18 -8.28 2.75
C PHE A 340 -6.05 -6.76 2.99
N LYS A 341 -5.20 -6.33 3.93
CA LYS A 341 -4.95 -4.90 4.20
C LYS A 341 -3.94 -4.28 3.23
#